data_AF-A0A963NP84-F1
#
_entry.id   AF-A0A963NP84-F1
#
_cell.length_a   1.000
_cell.length_b   1.000
_cell.length_c   1.000
_cell.angle_alpha   90.00
_cell.angle_beta   90.00
_cell.angle_gamma   90.00
#
_symmetry.space_group_name_H-M   'P 1'
#
loop_
_entity.id
_entity.type
_entity.pdbx_description
1 polymer ?
#
loop_
_entity_poly.entity_id
_entity_poly.type
_entity_poly.pdbx_seq_one_letter_code
_entity_poly.pdbx_strand_id
1 'polypeptide(L)'
;SVQAQVLNLMQDLQDRWGITYLFISHDLAVVDLVCDEVLVLQHGHAVEHGAAAEVLRRPRHPYTQRLLAALPGAACSSTPPGAAREPALPATAPGAESAPPTPAAASSPRGDAR
;
A
#
# COMPACT_ATOMS: atom_id res chain seq x y z
N SER A 1 -13.55 12.19 16.54
CA SER A 1 -13.43 10.72 16.42
C SER A 1 -13.04 10.17 17.78
N VAL A 2 -13.61 9.04 18.20
CA VAL A 2 -13.32 8.40 19.51
C VAL A 2 -11.84 8.07 19.65
N GLN A 3 -11.19 7.70 18.54
CA GLN A 3 -9.76 7.37 18.49
C GLN A 3 -8.86 8.52 18.96
N ALA A 4 -9.15 9.75 18.52
CA ALA A 4 -8.41 10.95 18.92
C ALA A 4 -8.64 11.31 20.40
N GLN A 5 -9.82 11.02 20.94
CA GLN A 5 -10.10 11.24 22.37
C GLN A 5 -9.33 10.26 23.25
N VAL A 6 -9.21 9.01 22.83
CA VAL A 6 -8.41 8.00 23.54
C VAL A 6 -6.93 8.37 23.50
N LEU A 7 -6.42 8.80 22.34
CA LEU A 7 -5.03 9.24 22.20
C LEU A 7 -4.70 10.44 23.10
N ASN A 8 -5.56 11.47 23.12
CA ASN A 8 -5.35 12.63 24.00
C ASN A 8 -5.38 12.24 25.48
N LEU A 9 -6.29 11.35 25.89
CA LEU A 9 -6.33 10.87 27.27
C LEU A 9 -5.06 10.09 27.63
N MET A 10 -4.55 9.26 26.72
CA MET A 10 -3.31 8.53 26.93
C MET A 10 -2.13 9.49 27.08
N GLN A 11 -2.06 10.55 26.26
CA GLN A 11 -1.04 11.58 26.35
C GLN A 11 -1.11 12.35 27.69
N ASP A 12 -2.30 12.76 28.11
CA ASP A 12 -2.51 13.44 29.40
C ASP A 12 -2.11 12.55 30.59
N LEU A 13 -2.37 11.25 30.52
CA LEU A 13 -1.94 10.28 31.54
C LEU A 13 -0.42 10.09 31.54
N GLN A 14 0.20 10.10 30.35
CA GLN A 14 1.64 10.05 30.20
C GLN A 14 2.32 11.22 30.89
N ASP A 15 1.88 12.44 30.58
CA ASP A 15 2.44 13.68 31.10
C ASP A 15 2.27 13.79 32.61
N ARG A 16 1.13 13.31 33.13
CA ARG A 16 0.80 13.42 34.54
C ARG A 16 1.53 12.39 35.40
N TRP A 17 1.75 11.16 34.89
CA TRP A 17 2.27 10.04 35.69
C TRP A 17 3.64 9.52 35.24
N GLY A 18 4.21 10.06 34.15
CA GLY A 18 5.54 9.67 33.65
C GLY A 18 5.60 8.21 33.17
N ILE A 19 4.47 7.69 32.69
CA ILE A 19 4.37 6.29 32.24
C ILE A 19 4.92 6.13 30.82
N THR A 20 5.51 4.97 30.53
CA THR A 20 6.00 4.64 29.19
C THR A 20 4.99 3.72 28.50
N TYR A 21 4.63 4.05 27.27
CA TYR A 21 3.75 3.22 26.44
C TYR A 21 4.56 2.47 25.39
N LEU A 22 4.35 1.16 25.32
CA LEU A 22 4.83 0.33 24.22
C LEU A 22 3.65 0.01 23.30
N PHE A 23 3.72 0.51 22.07
CA PHE A 23 2.71 0.26 21.05
C PHE A 23 3.23 -0.77 20.03
N ILE A 24 2.43 -1.80 19.76
CA ILE A 24 2.77 -2.86 18.79
C ILE A 24 1.71 -2.84 17.69
N SER A 25 2.11 -2.49 16.47
CA SER A 25 1.25 -2.47 15.30
C SER A 25 2.01 -2.91 14.06
N HIS A 26 1.25 -3.37 13.07
CA HIS A 26 1.75 -3.65 11.72
C HIS A 26 1.48 -2.48 10.75
N ASP A 27 0.65 -1.53 11.16
CA ASP A 27 0.31 -0.34 10.37
C ASP A 27 1.27 0.81 10.72
N LEU A 28 2.19 1.08 9.80
CA LEU A 28 3.19 2.14 9.94
C LEU A 28 2.59 3.55 9.94
N ALA A 29 1.41 3.77 9.33
CA ALA A 29 0.76 5.09 9.32
C ALA A 29 0.22 5.46 10.69
N VAL A 30 -0.27 4.48 11.45
CA VAL A 30 -0.69 4.69 12.84
C VAL A 30 0.53 4.88 13.75
N VAL A 31 1.61 4.12 13.50
CA VAL A 31 2.86 4.25 14.27
C VAL A 31 3.48 5.64 14.10
N ASP A 32 3.47 6.23 12.90
CA ASP A 32 3.96 7.60 12.65
C ASP A 32 3.22 8.67 13.45
N LEU A 33 1.93 8.44 13.73
CA LEU A 33 1.08 9.40 14.43
C LEU A 33 1.21 9.31 15.96
N VAL A 34 1.51 8.12 16.49
CA VAL A 34 1.38 7.81 17.92
C VAL A 34 2.72 7.62 18.62
N CYS A 35 3.75 7.16 17.90
CA CYS A 35 5.03 6.77 18.50
C CYS A 35 6.13 7.79 18.23
N ASP A 36 6.93 8.11 19.26
CA ASP A 36 8.14 8.92 19.10
C ASP A 36 9.32 8.10 18.54
N GLU A 37 9.51 6.88 19.05
CA GLU A 37 10.52 5.92 18.61
C GLU A 37 9.89 4.62 18.07
N VAL A 38 10.56 4.02 17.10
CA VAL A 38 10.09 2.81 16.42
C VAL A 38 11.19 1.77 16.35
N LEU A 39 10.85 0.54 16.72
CA LEU A 39 11.66 -0.66 16.54
C LEU A 39 11.00 -1.58 15.51
N VAL A 40 11.69 -1.87 14.42
CA VAL A 40 11.24 -2.83 13.41
C VAL A 40 11.84 -4.19 13.71
N LEU A 41 10.97 -5.20 13.78
CA LEU A 41 11.35 -6.59 13.99
C LEU A 41 11.13 -7.41 12.71
N GLN A 42 12.09 -8.28 12.38
CA GLN A 42 11.95 -9.27 11.33
C GLN A 42 12.42 -10.63 11.85
N HIS A 43 11.57 -11.65 11.79
CA HIS A 43 11.88 -13.01 12.29
C HIS A 43 12.42 -13.03 13.74
N GLY A 44 11.91 -12.15 14.61
CA GLY A 44 12.35 -12.05 16.00
C GLY A 44 13.64 -11.26 16.22
N HIS A 45 14.23 -10.67 15.18
CA HIS A 45 15.41 -9.83 15.28
C HIS A 45 15.07 -8.35 15.07
N ALA A 46 15.67 -7.48 15.89
CA ALA A 46 15.67 -6.04 15.69
C ALA A 46 16.48 -5.69 14.45
N VAL A 47 15.82 -5.23 13.40
CA VAL A 47 16.46 -4.89 12.12
C VAL A 47 16.65 -3.40 11.92
N GLU A 48 15.86 -2.56 12.60
CA GLU A 48 15.96 -1.11 12.53
C GLU A 48 15.37 -0.46 13.79
N HIS A 49 16.01 0.58 14.31
CA HIS A 49 15.55 1.34 15.48
C HIS A 49 15.93 2.81 15.31
N GLY A 50 15.01 3.71 15.67
CA GLY A 50 15.26 5.15 15.71
C GLY A 50 13.97 5.94 15.90
N ALA A 51 14.08 7.27 15.74
CA ALA A 51 12.90 8.14 15.73
C ALA A 51 11.94 7.72 14.61
N ALA A 52 10.63 7.71 14.89
CA ALA A 52 9.60 7.31 13.92
C ALA A 52 9.78 8.03 12.58
N ALA A 53 9.99 9.35 12.63
CA ALA A 53 10.21 10.18 11.45
C ALA A 53 11.47 9.80 10.64
N GLU A 54 12.55 9.31 11.27
CA GLU A 54 13.75 8.88 10.54
C GLU A 54 13.52 7.51 9.89
N VAL A 55 13.01 6.54 10.66
CA VAL A 55 12.78 5.16 10.19
C VAL A 55 11.76 5.12 9.06
N LEU A 56 10.73 5.97 9.10
CA LEU A 56 9.65 6.00 8.12
C LEU A 56 9.99 6.83 6.87
N ARG A 57 10.77 7.92 7.01
CA ARG A 57 11.12 8.81 5.86
C ARG A 57 12.44 8.44 5.20
N ARG A 58 13.39 7.89 5.94
CA ARG A 58 14.72 7.48 5.47
C ARG A 58 15.08 6.08 6.00
N PRO A 59 14.30 5.05 5.63
CA PRO A 59 14.55 3.68 6.04
C PRO A 59 15.92 3.18 5.53
N ARG A 60 16.76 2.70 6.45
CA ARG A 60 18.08 2.13 6.14
C ARG A 60 17.98 0.64 5.82
N HIS A 61 17.04 -0.08 6.43
CA HIS A 61 16.95 -1.53 6.25
C HIS A 61 16.06 -1.91 5.04
N PRO A 62 16.51 -2.85 4.17
CA PRO A 62 15.73 -3.27 3.00
C PRO A 62 14.36 -3.88 3.32
N TYR A 63 14.18 -4.43 4.52
CA TYR A 63 12.86 -4.90 4.97
C TYR A 63 11.90 -3.74 5.21
N THR A 64 12.33 -2.70 5.92
CA THR A 64 11.54 -1.50 6.21
C THR A 64 11.15 -0.76 4.93
N GLN A 65 12.07 -0.69 3.96
CA GLN A 65 11.78 -0.16 2.63
C GLN A 65 10.67 -0.92 1.91
N ARG A 66 10.66 -2.25 1.97
CA ARG A 66 9.60 -3.09 1.38
C ARG A 66 8.26 -2.91 2.09
N LEU A 67 8.27 -2.77 3.42
CA LEU A 67 7.07 -2.47 4.21
C LEU A 67 6.46 -1.13 3.80
N LEU A 68 7.27 -0.07 3.73
CA LEU A 68 6.81 1.26 3.34
C LEU A 68 6.30 1.30 1.89
N ALA A 69 6.97 0.60 0.97
CA ALA A 69 6.54 0.50 -0.43
C ALA A 69 5.18 -0.21 -0.60
N ALA A 70 4.79 -1.05 0.36
CA ALA A 70 3.50 -1.73 0.35
C ALA A 70 2.35 -0.89 0.93
N LEU A 71 2.63 0.28 1.53
CA LEU A 71 1.59 1.15 2.07
C LEU A 71 0.83 1.87 0.96
N PRO A 72 -0.52 1.91 1.03
CA PRO A 72 -1.34 2.68 0.10
C PRO A 72 -1.05 4.18 0.28
N GLY A 73 -0.24 4.75 -0.62
CA GLY A 73 0.16 6.16 -0.59
C GLY A 73 1.64 6.41 -0.93
N ALA A 74 2.51 5.42 -0.77
CA ALA A 74 3.94 5.57 -1.06
C ALA A 74 4.27 5.70 -2.56
N ALA A 75 3.35 5.33 -3.46
CA ALA A 75 3.56 5.27 -4.90
C ALA A 75 3.17 6.54 -5.69
N CYS A 76 2.67 7.61 -5.07
CA CYS A 76 2.11 8.75 -5.81
C CYS A 76 2.90 10.06 -5.65
N SER A 77 4.11 10.12 -6.21
CA SER A 77 4.67 11.39 -6.75
C SER A 77 5.86 11.13 -7.68
N SER A 78 5.58 10.59 -8.87
CA SER A 78 6.41 10.87 -10.06
C SER A 78 5.56 10.85 -11.32
N THR A 79 4.51 11.68 -11.34
CA THR A 79 3.92 12.13 -12.60
C THR A 79 4.64 13.43 -12.99
N PRO A 80 5.38 13.48 -14.11
CA PRO A 80 5.94 14.74 -14.58
C PRO A 80 4.80 15.72 -14.93
N PRO A 81 4.82 16.97 -14.44
CA PRO A 81 3.83 17.97 -14.80
C PRO A 81 4.19 18.52 -16.19
N GLY A 82 3.63 17.94 -17.25
CA GLY A 82 3.89 18.46 -18.59
C GLY A 82 3.50 17.55 -19.75
N ALA A 83 2.26 17.09 -19.82
CA ALA A 83 1.71 16.54 -21.07
C ALA A 83 0.20 16.81 -21.18
N ALA A 84 -0.19 18.08 -20.99
CA ALA A 84 -1.43 18.57 -21.58
C ALA A 84 -1.08 19.20 -22.92
N ARG A 85 -1.46 18.52 -24.00
CA ARG A 85 -1.86 19.09 -25.30
C ARG A 85 -2.29 17.97 -26.24
N GLU A 86 -3.57 17.60 -26.16
CA GLU A 86 -4.36 17.40 -27.38
C GLU A 86 -4.29 18.70 -28.21
N PRO A 87 -4.26 18.63 -29.55
CA PRO A 87 -5.52 18.35 -30.26
C PRO A 87 -5.43 17.64 -31.63
N ALA A 88 -6.64 17.31 -32.10
CA ALA A 88 -7.11 17.30 -33.49
C ALA A 88 -7.11 15.97 -34.25
N LEU A 89 -8.35 15.49 -34.46
CA LEU A 89 -8.78 14.52 -35.47
C LEU A 89 -8.30 14.90 -36.89
N PRO A 90 -8.41 13.95 -37.85
CA PRO A 90 -9.50 14.14 -38.79
C PRO A 90 -10.35 12.88 -39.02
N ALA A 91 -11.63 13.15 -39.29
CA ALA A 91 -12.66 12.20 -39.67
C ALA A 91 -12.46 11.67 -41.11
N THR A 92 -12.78 10.39 -41.33
CA THR A 92 -13.70 9.91 -42.39
C THR A 92 -13.77 8.38 -42.38
N ALA A 93 -15.00 7.86 -42.35
CA ALA A 93 -15.40 6.43 -42.46
C ALA A 93 -15.55 6.03 -43.95
N PRO A 94 -16.25 4.94 -44.36
CA PRO A 94 -16.62 3.67 -43.72
C PRO A 94 -16.32 2.43 -44.60
N GLY A 95 -16.55 1.22 -44.07
CA GLY A 95 -17.03 0.09 -44.87
C GLY A 95 -16.08 -1.11 -45.03
N ALA A 96 -16.49 -2.24 -44.44
CA ALA A 96 -16.45 -3.62 -44.94
C ALA A 96 -16.18 -4.56 -43.75
N GLU A 97 -17.19 -5.20 -43.14
CA GLU A 97 -17.94 -6.37 -43.62
C GLU A 97 -17.40 -7.67 -42.99
N SER A 98 -18.34 -8.47 -42.45
CA SER A 98 -18.24 -9.91 -42.13
C SER A 98 -17.33 -10.34 -40.97
N ALA A 99 -17.69 -11.21 -40.02
CA ALA A 99 -18.88 -11.96 -39.64
C ALA A 99 -18.53 -12.65 -38.28
N PRO A 100 -19.50 -13.07 -37.46
CA PRO A 100 -19.23 -13.80 -36.23
C PRO A 100 -19.14 -15.32 -36.51
N PRO A 101 -18.27 -16.10 -35.85
CA PRO A 101 -18.51 -17.53 -35.69
C PRO A 101 -19.16 -17.79 -34.33
N THR A 102 -20.40 -18.26 -34.36
CA THR A 102 -21.02 -19.05 -33.28
C THR A 102 -21.27 -20.48 -33.79
N PRO A 103 -21.61 -21.46 -32.94
CA PRO A 103 -20.79 -22.65 -32.73
C PRO A 103 -21.46 -23.93 -33.25
N ALA A 104 -20.67 -24.99 -33.51
CA ALA A 104 -21.18 -26.35 -33.72
C ALA A 104 -20.05 -27.34 -33.34
N ALA A 105 -20.13 -28.04 -32.22
CA ALA A 105 -20.88 -29.28 -31.98
C ALA A 105 -20.21 -30.52 -32.60
N ALA A 106 -19.73 -31.43 -31.74
CA ALA A 106 -19.63 -32.90 -31.90
C ALA A 106 -18.69 -33.46 -30.80
N SER A 107 -19.22 -33.94 -29.67
CA SER A 107 -19.44 -35.38 -29.38
C SER A 107 -18.18 -36.25 -29.29
N SER A 108 -17.81 -36.59 -28.04
CA SER A 108 -17.39 -37.90 -27.46
C SER A 108 -17.10 -39.08 -28.42
N PRO A 109 -16.18 -40.04 -28.10
CA PRO A 109 -16.30 -40.82 -26.84
C PRO A 109 -15.03 -41.45 -26.21
N ARG A 110 -15.22 -41.85 -24.92
CA ARG A 110 -14.72 -43.05 -24.20
C ARG A 110 -13.23 -43.47 -24.19
N GLY A 111 -12.80 -43.86 -22.98
CA GLY A 111 -11.71 -44.80 -22.69
C GLY A 111 -10.63 -44.12 -21.85
N ASP A 112 -10.08 -44.65 -20.77
CA ASP A 112 -10.19 -45.97 -20.16
C ASP A 112 -9.64 -45.86 -18.72
N ALA A 113 -9.91 -46.87 -17.91
CA ALA A 113 -9.58 -46.96 -16.49
C ALA A 113 -8.07 -47.03 -16.22
N ARG A 114 -7.62 -46.42 -15.10
CA ARG A 114 -6.71 -47.07 -14.15
C ARG A 114 -6.65 -46.35 -12.81
#